data_AF-J9EC77-F1
#
_entry.id   AF-J9EC77-F1
#
_cell.length_a   1.000
_cell.length_b   1.000
_cell.length_c   1.000
_cell.angle_alpha   90.00
_cell.angle_beta   90.00
_cell.angle_gamma   90.00
#
_symmetry.space_group_name_H-M   'P 1'
#
loop_
_entity.id
_entity.type
_entity.pdbx_description
1 polymer ?
#
loop_
_entity_poly.entity_id
_entity_poly.type
_entity_poly.pdbx_seq_one_letter_code
_entity_poly.pdbx_strand_id
1 'polypeptide(L)'
;MRLALWEARHAAALKNYDDAARFYMTLFNDLELEERRKYLDEFVAVLEEMGSANGGSDYSKQIMLLLQSRVLFPHEATVLNASAKFFFVVGRLLEAFDFAQEAVSGSEGLSHIYALVNLENIKSNIMDQWHWAMLNDMNRNAAYASAIELVANWRPESRVLDMGTGTGLLTSIAR
;
A
#
# COMPACT_ATOMS: atom_id res chain seq x y z
N MET A 1 9.38 -14.69 -26.39
CA MET A 1 9.23 -15.45 -25.11
C MET A 1 10.55 -15.92 -24.48
N ARG A 2 11.25 -16.97 -24.94
CA ARG A 2 12.48 -17.48 -24.26
C ARG A 2 13.64 -16.48 -24.23
N LEU A 3 13.77 -15.64 -25.27
CA LEU A 3 14.81 -14.61 -25.34
C LEU A 3 14.60 -13.50 -24.29
N ALA A 4 13.40 -12.90 -24.23
CA ALA A 4 13.07 -11.83 -23.28
C ALA A 4 13.26 -12.25 -21.81
N LEU A 5 12.88 -13.48 -21.44
CA LEU A 5 13.13 -14.00 -20.09
C LEU A 5 14.62 -14.14 -19.79
N TRP A 6 15.41 -14.61 -20.75
CA TRP A 6 16.86 -14.71 -20.60
C TRP A 6 17.50 -13.32 -20.48
N GLU A 7 17.09 -12.37 -21.31
CA GLU A 7 17.56 -10.98 -21.27
C GLU A 7 17.22 -10.31 -19.93
N ALA A 8 15.99 -10.51 -19.44
CA ALA A 8 15.57 -9.99 -18.13
C ALA A 8 16.45 -10.49 -16.99
N ARG A 9 16.65 -11.81 -16.91
CA ARG A 9 17.50 -12.43 -15.87
C ARG A 9 18.97 -12.06 -16.01
N HIS A 10 19.47 -11.96 -17.24
CA HIS A 10 20.85 -11.57 -17.51
C HIS A 10 21.09 -10.10 -17.10
N ALA A 11 20.20 -9.19 -17.46
CA ALA A 11 20.26 -7.79 -17.06
C ALA A 11 20.19 -7.64 -15.53
N ALA A 12 19.30 -8.41 -14.87
CA ALA A 12 19.20 -8.44 -13.41
C ALA A 12 20.51 -8.92 -12.76
N ALA A 13 21.15 -9.96 -13.31
CA ALA A 13 22.44 -10.46 -12.82
C ALA A 13 23.58 -9.42 -12.96
N LEU A 14 23.50 -8.56 -13.98
CA LEU A 14 24.41 -7.42 -14.17
C LEU A 14 24.02 -6.18 -13.35
N LYS A 15 23.00 -6.27 -12.48
CA LYS A 15 22.41 -5.16 -11.71
C LYS A 15 21.86 -4.02 -12.57
N ASN A 16 21.56 -4.30 -13.82
CA ASN A 16 20.88 -3.37 -14.71
C ASN A 16 19.37 -3.58 -14.59
N TYR A 17 18.81 -3.11 -13.47
CA TYR A 17 17.43 -3.37 -13.10
C TYR A 17 16.41 -2.65 -14.00
N ASP A 18 16.78 -1.49 -14.56
CA ASP A 18 15.97 -0.74 -15.53
C ASP A 18 15.69 -1.55 -16.80
N ASP A 19 16.72 -2.20 -17.36
CA ASP A 19 16.57 -3.05 -18.54
C ASP A 19 15.89 -4.37 -18.17
N ALA A 20 16.24 -4.96 -17.03
CA ALA A 20 15.61 -6.18 -16.54
C ALA A 20 14.09 -6.04 -16.41
N ALA A 21 13.62 -4.97 -15.77
CA ALA A 21 12.20 -4.70 -15.61
C ALA A 21 11.48 -4.50 -16.95
N ARG A 22 12.12 -3.80 -17.90
CA ARG A 22 11.57 -3.62 -19.26
C ARG A 22 11.45 -4.94 -20.01
N PHE A 23 12.45 -5.83 -19.92
CA PHE A 23 12.37 -7.15 -20.54
C PHE A 23 11.27 -8.03 -19.92
N TYR A 24 11.06 -7.95 -18.60
CA TYR A 24 9.91 -8.61 -17.96
C TYR A 24 8.57 -8.05 -18.45
N MET A 25 8.43 -6.74 -18.60
CA MET A 25 7.21 -6.13 -19.14
C MET A 25 6.94 -6.58 -20.58
N THR A 26 7.98 -6.65 -21.43
CA THR A 26 7.87 -7.21 -22.78
C THR A 26 7.44 -8.67 -22.75
N LEU A 27 8.04 -9.48 -21.86
CA LEU A 27 7.65 -10.87 -21.66
C LEU A 27 6.17 -10.97 -21.26
N PHE A 28 5.68 -10.13 -20.36
CA PHE A 28 4.29 -10.17 -19.91
C PHE A 28 3.31 -9.83 -21.03
N ASN A 29 3.64 -8.91 -21.93
CA ASN A 29 2.77 -8.58 -23.07
C ASN A 29 2.51 -9.78 -24.00
N ASP A 30 3.47 -10.70 -24.10
CA ASP A 30 3.38 -11.90 -24.95
C ASP A 30 2.71 -13.10 -24.24
N LEU A 31 2.49 -13.01 -22.92
CA LEU A 31 2.01 -14.12 -22.09
C LEU A 31 0.56 -13.92 -21.64
N GLU A 32 -0.15 -15.03 -21.46
CA GLU A 32 -1.42 -15.07 -20.74
C GLU A 32 -1.21 -14.92 -19.22
N LEU A 33 -2.21 -14.43 -18.50
CA LEU A 33 -2.14 -14.08 -17.07
C LEU A 33 -1.52 -15.19 -16.20
N GLU A 34 -1.92 -16.43 -16.44
CA GLU A 34 -1.47 -17.60 -15.67
C GLU A 34 -0.02 -17.97 -15.90
N GLU A 35 0.53 -17.63 -17.07
CA GLU A 35 1.94 -17.79 -17.36
C GLU A 35 2.76 -16.62 -16.82
N ARG A 36 2.21 -15.41 -16.84
CA ARG A 36 2.85 -14.22 -16.25
C ARG A 36 3.13 -14.40 -14.76
N ARG A 37 2.16 -14.96 -14.03
CA ARG A 37 2.25 -15.21 -12.58
C ARG A 37 3.50 -16.00 -12.18
N LYS A 38 3.98 -16.89 -13.04
CA LYS A 38 5.18 -17.72 -12.80
C LYS A 38 6.46 -16.89 -12.65
N TYR A 39 6.49 -15.68 -13.20
CA TYR A 39 7.67 -14.80 -13.21
C TYR A 39 7.47 -13.53 -12.38
N LEU A 40 6.33 -13.42 -11.70
CA LEU A 40 5.96 -12.20 -10.99
C LEU A 40 6.89 -11.92 -9.82
N ASP A 41 7.23 -12.94 -9.03
CA ASP A 41 8.13 -12.79 -7.89
C ASP A 41 9.53 -12.34 -8.34
N GLU A 42 10.03 -12.84 -9.47
CA GLU A 42 11.30 -12.40 -10.04
C GLU A 42 11.25 -10.94 -10.49
N PHE A 43 10.15 -10.54 -11.13
CA PHE A 43 9.93 -9.15 -11.55
C PHE A 43 9.83 -8.20 -10.35
N VAL A 44 9.09 -8.57 -9.31
CA VAL A 44 8.96 -7.76 -8.09
C VAL A 44 10.31 -7.61 -7.40
N ALA A 45 11.10 -8.68 -7.31
CA ALA A 45 12.45 -8.60 -6.75
C ALA A 45 13.34 -7.62 -7.52
N VAL A 46 13.27 -7.61 -8.86
CA VAL A 46 13.96 -6.61 -9.69
C VAL A 46 13.52 -5.18 -9.38
N LEU A 47 12.21 -4.96 -9.21
CA LEU A 47 11.70 -3.63 -8.84
C LEU A 47 12.17 -3.19 -7.45
N GLU A 48 12.21 -4.09 -6.47
CA GLU A 48 12.66 -3.77 -5.10
C GLU A 48 14.16 -3.41 -5.08
N GLU A 49 14.99 -4.16 -5.81
CA GLU A 49 16.42 -3.90 -5.97
C GLU A 49 16.70 -2.60 -6.73
N MET A 50 15.90 -2.29 -7.75
CA MET A 50 15.98 -1.04 -8.51
C MET A 50 15.84 0.19 -7.60
N GLY A 51 14.86 0.17 -6.69
CA GLY A 51 14.63 1.26 -5.74
C GLY A 51 15.82 1.46 -4.79
N SER A 52 16.44 0.35 -4.37
CA SER A 52 17.59 0.37 -3.47
C SER A 52 18.87 0.88 -4.16
N ALA A 53 19.07 0.54 -5.44
CA ALA A 53 20.26 0.90 -6.20
C ALA A 53 20.33 2.41 -6.57
N ASN A 54 19.19 3.08 -6.74
CA ASN A 54 19.13 4.48 -7.17
C ASN A 54 19.40 5.49 -6.03
N GLY A 55 19.90 5.04 -4.87
CA GLY A 55 20.27 5.91 -3.75
C GLY A 55 19.11 6.74 -3.19
N GLY A 56 17.88 6.32 -3.46
CA GLY A 56 16.65 6.90 -2.94
C GLY A 56 16.29 8.31 -3.41
N SER A 57 16.87 8.80 -4.52
CA SER A 57 16.61 10.17 -5.02
C SER A 57 15.68 10.24 -6.23
N ASP A 58 15.69 9.23 -7.12
CA ASP A 58 14.81 9.17 -8.28
C ASP A 58 14.10 7.81 -8.39
N TYR A 59 12.80 7.85 -8.12
CA TYR A 59 11.92 6.71 -8.19
C TYR A 59 10.97 6.73 -9.40
N SER A 60 11.11 7.72 -10.29
CA SER A 60 10.13 8.00 -11.36
C SER A 60 9.92 6.79 -12.26
N LYS A 61 11.01 6.10 -12.63
CA LYS A 61 10.93 4.89 -13.45
C LYS A 61 10.28 3.71 -12.72
N GLN A 62 10.61 3.52 -11.44
CA GLN A 62 10.05 2.45 -10.62
C GLN A 62 8.53 2.67 -10.44
N ILE A 63 8.11 3.91 -10.20
CA ILE A 63 6.69 4.31 -10.13
C ILE A 63 5.99 3.93 -11.43
N MET A 64 6.54 4.33 -12.57
CA MET A 64 5.92 4.05 -13.86
C MET A 64 5.78 2.54 -14.10
N LEU A 65 6.79 1.76 -13.74
CA LEU A 65 6.76 0.30 -13.88
C LEU A 65 5.75 -0.36 -12.92
N LEU A 66 5.63 0.12 -11.67
CA LEU A 66 4.62 -0.36 -10.72
C LEU A 66 3.19 0.01 -11.16
N LEU A 67 2.98 1.21 -11.70
CA LEU A 67 1.69 1.62 -12.24
C LEU A 67 1.32 0.78 -13.47
N GLN A 68 2.28 0.50 -14.36
CA GLN A 68 2.06 -0.38 -15.50
C GLN A 68 1.80 -1.83 -15.08
N SER A 69 2.53 -2.35 -14.10
CA SER A 69 2.30 -3.71 -13.60
C SER A 69 0.91 -3.84 -12.98
N ARG A 70 0.39 -2.80 -12.31
CA ARG A 70 -1.01 -2.77 -11.85
C ARG A 70 -2.05 -2.82 -12.97
N VAL A 71 -1.74 -2.34 -14.17
CA VAL A 71 -2.65 -2.53 -15.33
C VAL A 71 -2.66 -3.99 -15.77
N LEU A 72 -1.51 -4.67 -15.71
CA LEU A 72 -1.38 -6.09 -16.07
C LEU A 72 -1.86 -7.05 -14.98
N PHE A 73 -1.80 -6.62 -13.72
CA PHE A 73 -2.05 -7.41 -12.50
C PHE A 73 -2.85 -6.58 -11.47
N PRO A 74 -4.10 -6.18 -11.77
CA PRO A 74 -4.83 -5.21 -10.96
C PRO A 74 -5.11 -5.65 -9.52
N HIS A 75 -5.28 -6.95 -9.29
CA HIS A 75 -5.65 -7.51 -7.98
C HIS A 75 -4.64 -8.51 -7.45
N GLU A 76 -3.42 -8.51 -8.01
CA GLU A 76 -2.40 -9.47 -7.61
C GLU A 76 -1.68 -8.96 -6.35
N ALA A 77 -1.85 -9.69 -5.26
CA ALA A 77 -1.43 -9.23 -3.94
C ALA A 77 0.08 -8.94 -3.86
N THR A 78 0.93 -9.69 -4.57
CA THR A 78 2.37 -9.44 -4.62
C THR A 78 2.68 -8.06 -5.21
N VAL A 79 1.98 -7.64 -6.27
CA VAL A 79 2.15 -6.32 -6.91
C VAL A 79 1.61 -5.21 -6.03
N LEU A 80 0.45 -5.42 -5.41
CA LEU A 80 -0.14 -4.47 -4.48
C LEU A 80 0.77 -4.25 -3.27
N ASN A 81 1.34 -5.33 -2.72
CA ASN A 81 2.25 -5.27 -1.59
C ASN A 81 3.58 -4.57 -1.95
N ALA A 82 4.13 -4.84 -3.14
CA ALA A 82 5.30 -4.12 -3.64
C ALA A 82 5.02 -2.62 -3.83
N SER A 83 3.83 -2.28 -4.34
CA SER A 83 3.37 -0.89 -4.47
C SER A 83 3.24 -0.22 -3.10
N ALA A 84 2.69 -0.91 -2.11
CA ALA A 84 2.57 -0.39 -0.74
C ALA A 84 3.93 -0.06 -0.12
N LYS A 85 4.90 -1.00 -0.20
CA LYS A 85 6.29 -0.75 0.26
C LYS A 85 6.90 0.45 -0.44
N PHE A 86 6.69 0.56 -1.74
CA PHE A 86 7.21 1.65 -2.53
C PHE A 86 6.66 3.01 -2.06
N PHE A 87 5.34 3.15 -1.99
CA PHE A 87 4.70 4.40 -1.55
C PHE A 87 5.11 4.76 -0.11
N PHE A 88 5.32 3.76 0.74
CA PHE A 88 5.85 3.95 2.09
C PHE A 88 7.24 4.59 2.07
N VAL A 89 8.18 4.05 1.27
CA VAL A 89 9.55 4.58 1.16
C VAL A 89 9.59 6.02 0.65
N VAL A 90 8.70 6.39 -0.28
CA VAL A 90 8.61 7.77 -0.80
C VAL A 90 7.78 8.72 0.08
N GLY A 91 7.37 8.29 1.28
CA GLY A 91 6.65 9.11 2.26
C GLY A 91 5.17 9.34 1.97
N ARG A 92 4.58 8.58 1.04
CA ARG A 92 3.17 8.64 0.65
C ARG A 92 2.36 7.61 1.44
N LEU A 93 2.23 7.89 2.75
CA LEU A 93 1.73 6.93 3.73
C LEU A 93 0.27 6.52 3.52
N LEU A 94 -0.60 7.43 3.09
CA LEU A 94 -2.02 7.11 2.86
C LEU A 94 -2.18 6.20 1.63
N GLU A 95 -1.50 6.51 0.53
CA GLU A 95 -1.49 5.63 -0.65
C GLU A 95 -0.87 4.27 -0.34
N ALA A 96 0.21 4.24 0.44
CA ALA A 96 0.82 3.01 0.90
C ALA A 96 -0.17 2.15 1.70
N PHE A 97 -0.94 2.79 2.59
CA PHE A 97 -1.94 2.14 3.41
C PHE A 97 -3.10 1.57 2.60
N ASP A 98 -3.59 2.30 1.59
CA ASP A 98 -4.65 1.82 0.70
C ASP A 98 -4.20 0.56 -0.05
N PHE A 99 -3.00 0.58 -0.65
CA PHE A 99 -2.46 -0.60 -1.34
C PHE A 99 -2.18 -1.76 -0.39
N ALA A 100 -1.69 -1.49 0.82
CA ALA A 100 -1.41 -2.53 1.81
C ALA A 100 -2.71 -3.23 2.28
N GLN A 101 -3.79 -2.46 2.49
CA GLN A 101 -5.09 -3.04 2.81
C GLN A 101 -5.61 -3.92 1.67
N GLU A 102 -5.56 -3.44 0.43
CA GLU A 102 -6.01 -4.22 -0.73
C GLU A 102 -5.18 -5.49 -0.90
N ALA A 103 -3.86 -5.42 -0.72
CA ALA A 103 -2.97 -6.58 -0.75
C ALA A 103 -3.35 -7.62 0.32
N VAL A 104 -3.65 -7.20 1.55
CA VAL A 104 -4.09 -8.11 2.63
C VAL A 104 -5.44 -8.74 2.31
N SER A 105 -6.40 -7.97 1.81
CA SER A 105 -7.73 -8.48 1.45
C SER A 105 -7.71 -9.49 0.30
N GLY A 106 -6.77 -9.34 -0.64
CA GLY A 106 -6.64 -10.20 -1.83
C GLY A 106 -5.60 -11.32 -1.73
N SER A 107 -5.00 -11.57 -0.56
CA SER A 107 -3.93 -12.56 -0.38
C SER A 107 -4.30 -13.71 0.53
N GLU A 108 -3.64 -14.85 0.29
CA GLU A 108 -3.68 -16.03 1.15
C GLU A 108 -2.27 -16.60 1.38
N GLY A 109 -2.12 -17.47 2.38
CA GLY A 109 -0.87 -18.17 2.64
C GLY A 109 0.30 -17.22 2.96
N LEU A 110 1.45 -17.44 2.32
CA LEU A 110 2.68 -16.71 2.66
C LEU A 110 2.65 -15.23 2.20
N SER A 111 2.05 -14.94 1.04
CA SER A 111 1.90 -13.56 0.56
C SER A 111 1.03 -12.72 1.49
N HIS A 112 0.03 -13.35 2.12
CA HIS A 112 -0.80 -12.71 3.15
C HIS A 112 0.00 -12.29 4.37
N ILE A 113 0.89 -13.15 4.85
CA ILE A 113 1.76 -12.82 6.00
C ILE A 113 2.65 -11.62 5.65
N TYR A 114 3.24 -11.59 4.46
CA TYR A 114 4.07 -10.46 4.03
C TYR A 114 3.26 -9.16 3.88
N ALA A 115 2.03 -9.23 3.36
CA ALA A 115 1.15 -8.08 3.24
C ALA A 115 0.73 -7.54 4.62
N LEU A 116 0.41 -8.42 5.57
CA LEU A 116 0.06 -8.04 6.94
C LEU A 116 1.21 -7.32 7.66
N VAL A 117 2.43 -7.85 7.57
CA VAL A 117 3.61 -7.22 8.19
C VAL A 117 3.81 -5.81 7.65
N ASN A 118 3.68 -5.63 6.33
CA ASN A 118 3.82 -4.29 5.73
C ASN A 118 2.68 -3.36 6.14
N LEU A 119 1.44 -3.83 6.17
CA LEU A 119 0.29 -3.04 6.63
C LEU A 119 0.50 -2.53 8.06
N GLU A 120 0.95 -3.38 8.97
CA GLU A 120 1.20 -2.99 10.37
C GLU A 120 2.37 -2.02 10.50
N ASN A 121 3.43 -2.19 9.71
CA ASN A 121 4.53 -1.23 9.64
C ASN A 121 4.08 0.13 9.10
N ILE A 122 3.20 0.15 8.10
CA ILE A 122 2.67 1.40 7.54
C ILE A 122 1.76 2.09 8.57
N LYS A 123 0.86 1.35 9.23
CA LYS A 123 -0.03 1.89 10.28
C LYS A 123 0.72 2.58 11.40
N SER A 124 1.84 1.99 11.85
CA SER A 124 2.64 2.55 12.95
C SER A 124 3.34 3.86 12.60
N ASN A 125 3.48 4.18 11.31
CA ASN A 125 4.05 5.44 10.84
C ASN A 125 3.00 6.51 10.52
N ILE A 126 1.73 6.14 10.39
CA ILE A 126 0.62 7.09 10.18
C ILE A 126 0.23 7.73 11.51
N MET A 127 0.12 6.93 12.57
CA MET A 127 -0.18 7.38 13.92
C MET A 127 0.24 6.33 14.94
N ASP A 128 0.42 6.75 16.19
CA ASP A 128 0.71 5.83 17.28
C ASP A 128 -0.34 4.71 17.40
N GLN A 129 0.10 3.52 17.80
CA GLN A 129 -0.75 2.33 17.92
C GLN A 129 -1.99 2.53 18.81
N TRP A 130 -1.86 3.32 19.88
CA TRP A 130 -2.96 3.58 20.79
C TRP A 130 -4.08 4.42 20.14
N HIS A 131 -3.77 5.27 19.14
CA HIS A 131 -4.78 5.99 18.38
C HIS A 131 -5.66 5.02 17.58
N TRP A 132 -5.07 3.99 16.97
CA TRP A 132 -5.84 2.96 16.26
C TRP A 132 -6.78 2.20 17.17
N ALA A 133 -6.32 1.79 18.35
CA ALA A 133 -7.17 1.14 19.35
C ALA A 133 -8.33 2.05 19.78
N MET A 134 -8.06 3.34 19.98
CA MET A 134 -9.05 4.35 20.35
C MET A 134 -10.08 4.61 19.22
N LEU A 135 -9.64 4.70 17.97
CA LEU A 135 -10.52 4.86 16.80
C LEU A 135 -11.39 3.62 16.56
N ASN A 136 -10.86 2.42 16.83
CA ASN A 136 -11.56 1.15 16.61
C ASN A 136 -12.44 0.72 17.79
N ASP A 137 -12.42 1.42 18.93
CA ASP A 137 -13.32 1.15 20.05
C ASP A 137 -14.75 1.62 19.75
N MET A 138 -15.50 0.74 19.05
CA MET A 138 -16.86 1.05 18.59
C MET A 138 -17.81 1.38 19.74
N ASN A 139 -17.69 0.69 20.89
CA ASN A 139 -18.61 0.88 22.01
C ASN A 139 -18.41 2.25 22.65
N ARG A 140 -17.15 2.61 22.93
CA ARG A 140 -16.77 3.94 23.42
C ARG A 140 -17.23 5.02 22.46
N ASN A 141 -16.93 4.85 21.17
CA ASN A 141 -17.18 5.88 20.15
C ASN A 141 -18.69 6.07 19.91
N ALA A 142 -19.49 5.00 19.95
CA ALA A 142 -20.95 5.07 19.88
C ALA A 142 -21.57 5.77 21.11
N ALA A 143 -21.03 5.54 22.31
CA ALA A 143 -21.48 6.21 23.52
C ALA A 143 -21.22 7.72 23.47
N TYR A 144 -20.04 8.15 22.99
CA TYR A 144 -19.75 9.57 22.78
C TYR A 144 -20.69 10.19 21.74
N ALA A 145 -20.92 9.52 20.61
CA ALA A 145 -21.84 9.99 19.59
C ALA A 145 -23.26 10.19 20.14
N SER A 146 -23.79 9.20 20.85
CA SER A 146 -25.11 9.27 21.47
C SER A 146 -25.22 10.44 22.46
N ALA A 147 -24.19 10.68 23.28
CA ALA A 147 -24.19 11.77 24.25
C ALA A 147 -24.12 13.16 23.59
N ILE A 148 -23.27 13.31 22.57
CA ILE A 148 -23.14 14.56 21.81
C ILE A 148 -24.44 14.88 21.09
N GLU A 149 -25.02 13.90 20.39
CA GLU A 149 -26.28 14.02 19.66
C GLU A 149 -27.45 14.40 20.59
N LEU A 150 -27.53 13.79 21.77
CA LEU A 150 -28.54 14.13 22.77
C LEU A 150 -28.49 15.61 23.17
N VAL A 151 -27.28 16.14 23.41
CA VAL A 151 -27.09 17.56 23.79
C VAL A 151 -27.39 18.49 22.63
N ALA A 152 -26.94 18.15 21.42
CA ALA A 152 -27.20 18.92 20.21
C ALA A 152 -28.72 19.03 19.93
N ASN A 153 -29.44 17.92 20.04
CA ASN A 153 -30.90 17.88 19.89
C ASN A 153 -31.63 18.71 20.95
N TRP A 154 -31.13 18.71 22.19
CA TRP A 154 -31.73 19.50 23.27
C TRP A 154 -31.40 21.00 23.16
N ARG A 155 -30.25 21.37 22.56
CA ARG A 155 -29.80 22.75 22.38
C ARG A 155 -29.26 22.97 20.96
N PRO A 156 -30.14 23.18 19.96
CA PRO A 156 -29.74 23.28 18.56
C PRO A 156 -28.77 24.43 18.25
N GLU A 157 -28.85 25.52 19.00
CA GLU A 157 -27.98 26.71 18.83
C GLU A 157 -26.66 26.62 19.63
N SER A 158 -26.39 25.47 20.26
CA SER A 158 -25.15 25.26 21.01
C SER A 158 -23.96 25.11 20.07
N ARG A 159 -22.77 25.46 20.56
CA ARG A 159 -21.51 25.27 19.85
C ARG A 159 -20.68 24.24 20.59
N VAL A 160 -20.08 23.32 19.85
CA VAL A 160 -19.17 22.31 20.41
C VAL A 160 -17.74 22.84 20.36
N LEU A 161 -17.03 22.73 21.48
CA LEU A 161 -15.60 22.98 21.58
C LEU A 161 -14.92 21.68 21.97
N ASP A 162 -14.10 21.15 21.07
CA ASP A 162 -13.24 19.99 21.32
C ASP A 162 -11.84 20.49 21.69
N MET A 163 -11.35 20.13 22.88
CA MET A 163 -10.04 20.57 23.40
C MET A 163 -9.07 19.40 23.47
N GLY A 164 -7.89 19.55 22.88
CA GLY A 164 -6.92 18.45 22.79
C GLY A 164 -7.43 17.35 21.86
N THR A 165 -7.92 17.74 20.69
CA THR A 165 -8.74 16.90 19.78
C THR A 165 -8.03 15.64 19.26
N GLY A 166 -6.70 15.56 19.36
CA GLY A 166 -5.91 14.44 18.85
C GLY A 166 -6.25 14.16 17.38
N THR A 167 -6.75 12.96 17.11
CA THR A 167 -7.22 12.52 15.77
C THR A 167 -8.43 13.28 15.23
N GLY A 168 -9.09 14.13 16.04
CA GLY A 168 -10.31 14.85 15.65
C GLY A 168 -11.56 13.99 15.60
N LEU A 169 -11.55 12.79 16.22
CA LEU A 169 -12.68 11.87 16.23
C LEU A 169 -13.94 12.52 16.81
N LEU A 170 -13.87 13.12 17.99
CA LEU A 170 -15.04 13.73 18.65
C LEU A 170 -15.56 14.95 17.89
N THR A 171 -14.65 15.80 17.39
CA THR A 171 -14.99 16.88 16.45
C THR A 171 -15.76 16.37 15.23
N SER A 172 -15.36 15.22 14.67
CA SER A 172 -16.00 14.64 13.48
C SER A 172 -17.40 14.08 13.77
N ILE A 173 -17.62 13.60 14.99
CA ILE A 173 -18.92 13.14 15.49
C ILE A 173 -19.87 14.32 15.74
N ALA A 174 -19.34 15.42 16.26
CA ALA A 174 -20.10 16.60 16.65
C ALA A 174 -20.52 17.54 15.49
N ARG A 175 -20.61 17.00 14.28
CA ARG A 175 -21.00 17.76 13.08
C ARG A 175 -22.50 17.99 12.99
#